data_AF-A0A7Y8SW19-F1
#
_entry.id   AF-A0A7Y8SW19-F1
#
_cell.length_a   1.000
_cell.length_b   1.000
_cell.length_c   1.000
_cell.angle_alpha   90.00
_cell.angle_beta   90.00
_cell.angle_gamma   90.00
#
_symmetry.space_group_name_H-M   'P 1'
#
loop_
_entity.id
_entity.type
_entity.pdbx_description
1 polymer ?
#
loop_
_entity_poly.entity_id
_entity_poly.type
_entity_poly.pdbx_seq_one_letter_code
_entity_poly.pdbx_strand_id
1 'polypeptide(L)'
;TVSAAAYQLILDRRLGEYTIPDGWAIFAAGNRQGDRGVTYAMPAPLANRFTHYDMEANLDDWIGWALNHGIDERILGFLRFRPDMLFKYDAAHNPVAFPSPRSWEYAHRALSKFGDRPYLLSDALQACVGQACGVELKAFIDNMENLPDIDGILAGTVKDVPKTIDLQYGVAAALVRRARESANQPKALANILKYARQFPQREMGVMLVTDLHRAVGKPLFAVPEFVEWANSVAELMLYDFKPTATA
;
A
#
# COMPACT_ATOMS: atom_id res chain seq x y z
N THR A 1 39.75 0.78 -15.28
CA THR A 1 38.46 0.08 -15.02
C THR A 1 37.52 1.05 -14.34
N VAL A 2 36.19 0.87 -14.49
CA VAL A 2 35.16 1.69 -13.82
C VAL A 2 35.36 1.75 -12.29
N SER A 3 35.94 0.69 -11.71
CA SER A 3 36.21 0.63 -10.27
C SER A 3 37.20 1.69 -9.77
N ALA A 4 38.33 1.93 -10.45
CA ALA A 4 39.33 2.91 -9.98
C ALA A 4 38.80 4.35 -9.97
N ALA A 5 37.98 4.70 -10.97
CA ALA A 5 37.28 5.98 -11.04
C ALA A 5 36.28 6.17 -9.88
N ALA A 6 35.60 5.10 -9.46
CA ALA A 6 34.70 5.15 -8.31
C ALA A 6 35.44 5.40 -6.99
N TYR A 7 36.65 4.86 -6.82
CA TYR A 7 37.46 5.13 -5.62
C TYR A 7 37.79 6.62 -5.50
N GLN A 8 38.26 7.22 -6.59
CA GLN A 8 38.60 8.65 -6.64
C GLN A 8 37.37 9.54 -6.42
N LEU A 9 36.22 9.16 -6.97
CA LEU A 9 34.99 9.92 -6.83
C LEU A 9 34.49 9.95 -5.39
N ILE A 10 34.55 8.81 -4.69
CA ILE A 10 34.02 8.69 -3.32
C ILE A 10 34.99 9.26 -2.28
N LEU A 11 36.30 9.02 -2.43
CA LEU A 11 37.31 9.51 -1.48
C LEU A 11 37.70 10.95 -1.73
N ASP A 12 38.15 11.22 -2.96
CA ASP A 12 38.81 12.48 -3.29
C ASP A 12 37.82 13.51 -3.83
N ARG A 13 36.54 13.12 -3.96
CA ARG A 13 35.50 13.92 -4.62
C ARG A 13 35.95 14.37 -6.02
N ARG A 14 36.64 13.49 -6.75
CA ARG A 14 37.23 13.80 -8.06
C ARG A 14 37.01 12.72 -9.10
N LEU A 15 37.00 13.13 -10.36
CA LEU A 15 37.02 12.23 -11.50
C LEU A 15 38.04 12.76 -12.52
N GLY A 16 39.27 12.26 -12.44
CA GLY A 16 40.41 12.86 -13.12
C GLY A 16 40.68 14.28 -12.60
N GLU A 17 40.70 15.26 -13.50
CA GLU A 17 40.91 16.67 -13.15
C GLU A 17 39.65 17.36 -12.62
N TYR A 18 38.47 16.78 -12.82
CA TYR A 18 37.22 17.34 -12.31
C TYR A 18 37.11 17.13 -10.80
N THR A 19 36.74 18.20 -10.07
CA THR A 19 36.45 18.15 -8.63
C THR A 19 34.97 18.43 -8.41
N ILE A 20 34.29 17.56 -7.65
CA ILE A 20 32.89 17.76 -7.27
C ILE A 20 32.80 19.01 -6.40
N PRO A 21 31.96 20.00 -6.74
CA PRO A 21 31.82 21.21 -5.95
C PRO A 21 31.38 20.93 -4.51
N ASP A 22 31.63 21.91 -3.64
CA ASP A 22 31.13 21.88 -2.26
C ASP A 22 29.59 21.90 -2.23
N GLY A 23 29.03 21.31 -1.17
CA GLY A 23 27.58 21.18 -0.99
C GLY A 23 26.93 19.99 -1.71
N TRP A 24 27.66 19.24 -2.54
CA TRP A 24 27.14 18.05 -3.21
C TRP A 24 27.27 16.78 -2.37
N ALA A 25 26.23 15.96 -2.32
CA ALA A 25 26.23 14.63 -1.72
C ALA A 25 26.31 13.53 -2.80
N ILE A 26 26.91 12.40 -2.47
CA ILE A 26 27.03 11.25 -3.38
C ILE A 26 26.15 10.13 -2.85
N PHE A 27 25.20 9.68 -3.68
CA PHE A 27 24.33 8.54 -3.39
C PHE A 27 24.56 7.44 -4.43
N ALA A 28 24.57 6.19 -3.97
CA ALA A 28 24.57 5.01 -4.82
C ALA A 28 23.36 4.14 -4.46
N ALA A 29 22.66 3.65 -5.47
CA ALA A 29 21.53 2.74 -5.31
C ALA A 29 21.75 1.51 -6.17
N GLY A 30 21.40 0.35 -5.63
CA GLY A 30 21.51 -0.93 -6.31
C GLY A 30 20.70 -2.00 -5.57
N ASN A 31 20.43 -3.11 -6.25
CA ASN A 31 19.76 -4.24 -5.63
C ASN A 31 20.76 -5.07 -4.83
N ARG A 32 20.32 -5.75 -3.77
CA ARG A 32 21.18 -6.66 -3.01
C ARG A 32 21.58 -7.83 -3.91
N GLN A 33 22.73 -8.45 -3.66
CA GLN A 33 23.14 -9.66 -4.39
C GLN A 33 22.11 -10.79 -4.25
N GLY A 34 21.43 -10.86 -3.09
CA GLY A 34 20.34 -11.79 -2.83
C GLY A 34 19.07 -11.52 -3.64
N ASP A 35 18.87 -10.28 -4.11
CA ASP A 35 17.71 -9.87 -4.90
C ASP A 35 17.84 -10.28 -6.39
N ARG A 36 18.97 -10.93 -6.76
CA ARG A 36 19.23 -11.64 -8.03
C ARG A 36 18.84 -10.91 -9.33
N GLY A 37 18.83 -9.58 -9.32
CA GLY A 37 19.05 -8.79 -10.53
C GLY A 37 20.49 -8.97 -11.03
N VAL A 38 20.78 -8.49 -12.25
CA VAL A 38 22.17 -8.35 -12.72
C VAL A 38 22.89 -7.39 -11.76
N THR A 39 23.55 -7.95 -10.75
CA THR A 39 24.18 -7.21 -9.66
C THR A 39 25.66 -7.50 -9.68
N TYR A 40 26.45 -6.43 -9.65
CA TYR A 40 27.89 -6.53 -9.46
C TYR A 40 28.19 -6.15 -8.02
N ALA A 41 28.85 -7.06 -7.30
CA ALA A 41 29.28 -6.80 -5.94
C ALA A 41 30.17 -5.56 -5.89
N MET A 42 29.81 -4.58 -5.07
CA MET A 42 30.73 -3.49 -4.77
C MET A 42 31.94 -4.08 -4.03
N PRO A 43 33.19 -3.82 -4.46
CA PRO A 43 34.36 -4.28 -3.72
C PRO A 43 34.33 -3.79 -2.27
N ALA A 44 34.63 -4.66 -1.31
CA ALA A 44 34.54 -4.36 0.12
C ALA A 44 35.23 -3.04 0.54
N PRO A 45 36.42 -2.67 0.02
CA PRO A 45 37.05 -1.40 0.42
C PRO A 45 36.33 -0.16 -0.12
N LEU A 46 35.57 -0.28 -1.21
CA LEU A 46 34.71 0.80 -1.71
C LEU A 46 33.41 0.86 -0.90
N ALA A 47 32.82 -0.30 -0.61
CA ALA A 47 31.60 -0.40 0.20
C ALA A 47 31.81 0.17 1.61
N ASN A 48 32.98 -0.04 2.23
CA ASN A 48 33.33 0.49 3.55
C ASN A 48 33.47 2.03 3.59
N ARG A 49 33.15 2.74 2.51
CA ARG A 49 33.13 4.21 2.42
C ARG A 49 31.73 4.79 2.19
N PHE A 50 30.72 3.93 2.19
CA PHE A 50 29.32 4.32 2.21
C PHE A 50 28.72 4.01 3.58
N THR A 51 27.76 4.83 4.00
CA THR A 51 26.73 4.41 4.94
C THR A 51 25.68 3.61 4.17
N HIS A 52 25.33 2.41 4.65
CA HIS A 52 24.42 1.50 3.96
C HIS A 52 23.02 1.58 4.57
N TYR A 53 22.01 1.67 3.71
CA TYR A 53 20.60 1.66 4.08
C TYR A 53 19.88 0.65 3.21
N ASP A 54 19.22 -0.32 3.84
CA ASP A 54 18.37 -1.27 3.14
C ASP A 54 16.96 -0.68 3.00
N MET A 55 16.41 -0.76 1.80
CA MET A 55 15.06 -0.31 1.49
C MET A 55 14.20 -1.48 1.07
N GLU A 56 13.02 -1.58 1.67
CA GLU A 56 12.02 -2.60 1.37
C GLU A 56 10.67 -1.96 1.08
N ALA A 57 9.85 -2.63 0.27
CA ALA A 57 8.50 -2.17 -0.02
C ALA A 57 7.63 -2.36 1.22
N ASN A 58 7.09 -1.26 1.76
CA ASN A 58 6.14 -1.29 2.86
C ASN A 58 4.72 -1.01 2.33
N LEU A 59 3.75 -1.83 2.75
CA LEU A 59 2.37 -1.71 2.29
C LEU A 59 1.71 -0.41 2.74
N ASP A 60 1.86 -0.02 4.00
CA ASP A 60 1.23 1.19 4.52
C ASP A 60 1.76 2.46 3.85
N ASP A 61 3.07 2.52 3.62
CA ASP A 61 3.69 3.63 2.88
C ASP A 61 3.19 3.68 1.43
N TRP A 62 3.09 2.52 0.78
CA TRP A 62 2.60 2.45 -0.59
C TRP A 62 1.12 2.81 -0.69
N ILE A 63 0.27 2.34 0.22
CA ILE A 63 -1.15 2.71 0.28
C ILE A 63 -1.30 4.22 0.52
N GLY A 64 -0.51 4.80 1.42
CA GLY A 64 -0.49 6.25 1.65
C GLY A 64 -0.11 7.05 0.39
N TRP A 65 0.92 6.60 -0.32
CA TRP A 65 1.29 7.17 -1.63
C TRP A 65 0.17 7.00 -2.67
N ALA A 66 -0.41 5.80 -2.76
CA ALA A 66 -1.41 5.41 -3.74
C ALA A 66 -2.72 6.20 -3.58
N LEU A 67 -3.16 6.43 -2.34
CA LEU A 67 -4.32 7.28 -2.02
C LEU A 67 -4.10 8.72 -2.50
N ASN A 68 -2.91 9.28 -2.28
CA ASN A 68 -2.57 10.64 -2.71
C ASN A 68 -2.47 10.78 -4.23
N HIS A 69 -2.12 9.70 -4.94
CA HIS A 69 -2.01 9.66 -6.39
C HIS A 69 -3.27 9.15 -7.10
N GLY A 70 -4.34 8.84 -6.35
CA GLY A 70 -5.62 8.40 -6.92
C GLY A 70 -5.56 7.03 -7.60
N ILE A 71 -4.69 6.13 -7.11
CA ILE A 71 -4.70 4.73 -7.53
C ILE A 71 -6.06 4.10 -7.21
N ASP A 72 -6.50 3.23 -8.09
CA ASP A 72 -7.82 2.59 -8.06
C ASP A 72 -8.03 1.82 -6.75
N GLU A 73 -9.14 2.08 -6.06
CA GLU A 73 -9.47 1.52 -4.76
C GLU A 73 -9.53 -0.01 -4.77
N ARG A 74 -9.82 -0.63 -5.93
CA ARG A 74 -9.84 -2.09 -6.05
C ARG A 74 -8.44 -2.68 -5.88
N ILE A 75 -7.41 -1.98 -6.34
CA ILE A 75 -6.01 -2.36 -6.10
C ILE A 75 -5.65 -2.20 -4.62
N LEU A 76 -6.07 -1.11 -3.99
CA LEU A 76 -5.82 -0.87 -2.57
C LEU A 76 -6.47 -1.96 -1.70
N GLY A 77 -7.74 -2.28 -1.97
CA GLY A 77 -8.45 -3.36 -1.30
C GLY A 77 -7.77 -4.72 -1.51
N PHE A 78 -7.37 -5.03 -2.75
CA PHE A 78 -6.64 -6.26 -3.05
C PHE A 78 -5.32 -6.36 -2.30
N LEU A 79 -4.52 -5.30 -2.27
CA LEU A 79 -3.21 -5.31 -1.59
C LEU A 79 -3.32 -5.32 -0.07
N ARG A 80 -4.42 -4.80 0.50
CA ARG A 80 -4.75 -5.01 1.91
C ARG A 80 -5.13 -6.46 2.21
N PHE A 81 -5.85 -7.12 1.30
CA PHE A 81 -6.21 -8.53 1.40
C PHE A 81 -5.02 -9.48 1.16
N ARG A 82 -4.14 -9.13 0.22
CA ARG A 82 -2.93 -9.87 -0.19
C ARG A 82 -1.68 -8.99 -0.05
N PRO A 83 -1.24 -8.67 1.18
CA PRO A 83 -0.09 -7.82 1.43
C PRO A 83 1.20 -8.37 0.80
N ASP A 84 1.32 -9.70 0.70
CA ASP A 84 2.45 -10.40 0.07
C ASP A 84 2.56 -10.13 -1.44
N MET A 85 1.53 -9.57 -2.06
CA MET A 85 1.51 -9.23 -3.48
C MET A 85 1.99 -7.81 -3.77
N LEU A 86 2.36 -7.00 -2.77
CA LEU A 86 2.93 -5.68 -3.04
C LEU A 86 4.23 -5.78 -3.86
N PHE A 87 5.10 -6.70 -3.45
CA PHE A 87 6.35 -6.99 -4.14
C PHE A 87 6.64 -8.50 -4.06
N LYS A 88 6.61 -9.18 -5.20
CA LYS A 88 6.84 -10.63 -5.28
C LYS A 88 7.64 -10.96 -6.52
N TYR A 89 8.95 -11.02 -6.38
CA TYR A 89 9.87 -11.35 -7.44
C TYR A 89 10.57 -12.68 -7.14
N ASP A 90 10.49 -13.61 -8.09
CA ASP A 90 11.24 -14.86 -8.05
C ASP A 90 12.18 -14.96 -9.24
N ALA A 91 13.46 -14.70 -8.99
CA ALA A 91 14.50 -14.73 -10.01
C ALA A 91 14.70 -16.13 -10.63
N ALA A 92 14.38 -17.22 -9.90
CA ALA A 92 14.54 -18.57 -10.43
C ALA A 92 13.61 -18.84 -11.61
N HIS A 93 12.46 -18.16 -11.65
CA HIS A 93 11.48 -18.28 -12.72
C HIS A 93 11.66 -17.24 -13.84
N ASN A 94 12.56 -16.27 -13.66
CA ASN A 94 12.83 -15.17 -14.59
C ASN A 94 11.56 -14.57 -15.24
N PRO A 95 10.58 -14.10 -14.44
CA PRO A 95 9.27 -13.71 -14.95
C PRO A 95 9.35 -12.43 -15.79
N VAL A 96 8.58 -12.38 -16.88
CA VAL A 96 8.42 -11.17 -17.71
C VAL A 96 7.60 -10.10 -16.99
N ALA A 97 6.62 -10.50 -16.19
CA ALA A 97 5.77 -9.63 -15.38
C ALA A 97 5.59 -10.21 -13.98
N PHE A 98 5.63 -9.35 -12.96
CA PHE A 98 5.53 -9.74 -11.55
C PHE A 98 5.06 -8.56 -10.69
N PRO A 99 4.54 -8.82 -9.47
CA PRO A 99 4.08 -7.75 -8.59
C PRO A 99 5.25 -6.93 -8.04
N SER A 100 5.13 -5.61 -8.16
CA SER A 100 6.02 -4.59 -7.62
C SER A 100 5.25 -3.28 -7.50
N PRO A 101 5.67 -2.33 -6.63
CA PRO A 101 5.04 -1.02 -6.54
C PRO A 101 4.80 -0.34 -7.90
N ARG A 102 5.75 -0.50 -8.82
CA ARG A 102 5.67 0.04 -10.19
C ARG A 102 4.62 -0.68 -11.05
N SER A 103 4.58 -2.01 -11.03
CA SER A 103 3.62 -2.76 -11.85
C SER A 103 2.18 -2.61 -11.36
N TRP A 104 1.96 -2.25 -10.09
CA TRP A 104 0.65 -1.86 -9.59
C TRP A 104 0.12 -0.56 -10.22
N GLU A 105 0.98 0.41 -10.51
CA GLU A 105 0.58 1.58 -11.31
C GLU A 105 0.18 1.19 -12.74
N TYR A 106 0.78 0.12 -13.28
CA TYR A 106 0.46 -0.37 -14.63
C TYR A 106 -0.93 -1.02 -14.61
N ALA A 107 -1.21 -1.82 -13.58
CA ALA A 107 -2.52 -2.41 -13.34
C ALA A 107 -3.60 -1.33 -13.15
N HIS A 108 -3.30 -0.24 -12.43
CA HIS A 108 -4.21 0.91 -12.32
C HIS A 108 -4.57 1.50 -13.69
N ARG A 109 -3.57 1.74 -14.55
CA ARG A 109 -3.83 2.23 -15.91
C ARG A 109 -4.59 1.21 -16.77
N ALA A 110 -4.34 -0.08 -16.57
CA ALA A 110 -5.09 -1.15 -17.23
C ALA A 110 -6.57 -1.15 -16.82
N LEU A 111 -6.88 -0.97 -15.53
CA LEU A 111 -8.24 -0.84 -15.03
C LEU A 111 -8.96 0.35 -15.64
N SER A 112 -8.29 1.50 -15.71
CA SER A 112 -8.85 2.69 -16.35
C SER A 112 -9.10 2.49 -17.85
N LYS A 113 -8.18 1.82 -18.56
CA LYS A 113 -8.25 1.64 -20.02
C LYS A 113 -9.23 0.53 -20.46
N PHE A 114 -9.35 -0.53 -19.67
CA PHE A 114 -10.06 -1.76 -20.04
C PHE A 114 -11.23 -2.11 -19.10
N GLY A 115 -11.59 -1.22 -18.18
CA GLY A 115 -12.70 -1.44 -17.23
C GLY A 115 -14.01 -1.85 -17.91
N ASP A 116 -14.35 -1.21 -19.03
CA ASP A 116 -15.55 -1.52 -19.82
C ASP A 116 -15.37 -2.68 -20.81
N ARG A 117 -14.23 -3.38 -20.76
CA ARG A 117 -13.89 -4.49 -21.66
C ARG A 117 -13.45 -5.71 -20.84
N PRO A 118 -14.38 -6.41 -20.17
CA PRO A 118 -14.05 -7.51 -19.26
C PRO A 118 -13.19 -8.60 -19.89
N TYR A 119 -13.39 -8.86 -21.18
CA TYR A 119 -12.64 -9.86 -21.97
C TYR A 119 -11.17 -9.49 -22.22
N LEU A 120 -10.78 -8.21 -22.10
CA LEU A 120 -9.39 -7.77 -22.19
C LEU A 120 -8.77 -7.49 -20.82
N LEU A 121 -9.60 -7.16 -19.83
CA LEU A 121 -9.12 -6.71 -18.52
C LEU A 121 -8.28 -7.80 -17.84
N SER A 122 -8.73 -9.06 -17.87
CA SER A 122 -8.00 -10.17 -17.25
C SER A 122 -6.59 -10.28 -17.79
N ASP A 123 -6.43 -10.34 -19.11
CA ASP A 123 -5.13 -10.47 -19.77
C ASP A 123 -4.24 -9.24 -19.52
N ALA A 124 -4.84 -8.04 -19.50
CA ALA A 124 -4.13 -6.80 -19.22
C ALA A 124 -3.56 -6.76 -17.79
N LEU A 125 -4.33 -7.22 -16.78
CA LEU A 125 -3.87 -7.29 -15.40
C LEU A 125 -2.73 -8.31 -15.27
N GLN A 126 -2.88 -9.49 -15.87
CA GLN A 126 -1.83 -10.51 -15.89
C GLN A 126 -0.55 -10.04 -16.59
N ALA A 127 -0.67 -9.24 -17.65
CA ALA A 127 0.48 -8.64 -18.32
C ALA A 127 1.21 -7.59 -17.45
N CYS A 128 0.55 -7.01 -16.45
CA CYS A 128 1.14 -6.04 -15.53
C CYS A 128 1.83 -6.73 -14.34
N VAL A 129 1.09 -7.54 -13.58
CA VAL A 129 1.53 -8.10 -12.29
C VAL A 129 1.88 -9.59 -12.35
N GLY A 130 1.87 -10.18 -13.54
CA GLY A 130 2.11 -11.61 -13.74
C GLY A 130 0.82 -12.43 -13.69
N GLN A 131 0.87 -13.62 -14.29
CA GLN A 131 -0.28 -14.51 -14.51
C GLN A 131 -1.05 -14.83 -13.22
N ALA A 132 -0.37 -15.42 -12.22
CA ALA A 132 -1.02 -15.85 -10.98
C ALA A 132 -1.66 -14.68 -10.22
N CYS A 133 -0.93 -13.57 -10.06
CA CYS A 133 -1.43 -12.39 -9.36
C CYS A 133 -2.56 -11.70 -10.13
N GLY A 134 -2.45 -11.60 -11.46
CA GLY A 134 -3.47 -10.97 -12.30
C GLY A 134 -4.80 -11.70 -12.30
N VAL A 135 -4.77 -13.05 -12.33
CA VAL A 135 -5.98 -13.88 -12.20
C VAL A 135 -6.64 -13.67 -10.83
N GLU A 136 -5.84 -13.68 -9.76
CA GLU A 136 -6.35 -13.48 -8.41
C GLU A 136 -6.95 -12.09 -8.22
N LEU A 137 -6.27 -11.05 -8.71
CA LEU A 137 -6.77 -9.67 -8.71
C LEU A 137 -8.08 -9.55 -9.49
N LYS A 138 -8.19 -10.19 -10.66
CA LYS A 138 -9.42 -10.17 -11.45
C LYS A 138 -10.56 -10.83 -10.70
N ALA A 139 -10.32 -11.99 -10.06
CA ALA A 139 -11.32 -12.67 -9.25
C ALA A 139 -11.76 -11.84 -8.05
N PHE A 140 -10.83 -11.15 -7.39
CA PHE A 140 -11.14 -10.21 -6.31
C PHE A 140 -12.03 -9.06 -6.79
N ILE A 141 -11.68 -8.45 -7.93
CA ILE A 141 -12.48 -7.37 -8.54
C ILE A 141 -13.89 -7.84 -8.90
N ASP A 142 -14.01 -9.04 -9.48
CA ASP A 142 -15.32 -9.60 -9.83
C ASP A 142 -16.17 -9.85 -8.59
N ASN A 143 -15.55 -10.30 -7.50
CA ASN A 143 -16.29 -10.48 -6.25
C ASN A 143 -16.77 -9.14 -5.66
N MET A 144 -16.12 -8.01 -5.95
CA MET A 144 -16.56 -6.69 -5.48
C MET A 144 -17.93 -6.26 -6.06
N GLU A 145 -18.49 -6.95 -7.04
CA GLU A 145 -19.90 -6.74 -7.45
C GLU A 145 -20.88 -7.06 -6.31
N ASN A 146 -20.47 -7.87 -5.33
CA ASN A 146 -21.26 -8.24 -4.15
C ASN A 146 -21.11 -7.27 -2.97
N LEU A 147 -20.50 -6.09 -3.18
CA LEU A 147 -20.35 -5.10 -2.12
C LEU A 147 -21.72 -4.56 -1.66
N PRO A 148 -21.88 -4.26 -0.36
CA PRO A 148 -23.02 -3.51 0.13
C PRO A 148 -23.09 -2.12 -0.51
N ASP A 149 -24.28 -1.52 -0.49
CA ASP A 149 -24.49 -0.17 -0.99
C ASP A 149 -23.66 0.84 -0.17
N ILE A 150 -22.58 1.33 -0.80
CA ILE A 150 -21.63 2.28 -0.21
C ILE A 150 -22.30 3.61 0.10
N ASP A 151 -23.20 4.10 -0.75
CA ASP A 151 -23.94 5.33 -0.50
C ASP A 151 -24.93 5.15 0.66
N GLY A 152 -25.53 3.97 0.76
CA GLY A 152 -26.34 3.56 1.91
C GLY A 152 -25.56 3.53 3.22
N ILE A 153 -24.29 3.10 3.21
CA ILE A 153 -23.40 3.18 4.38
C ILE A 153 -23.14 4.65 4.75
N LEU A 154 -22.80 5.49 3.78
CA LEU A 154 -22.60 6.94 4.02
C LEU A 154 -23.87 7.62 4.55
N ALA A 155 -25.05 7.19 4.13
CA ALA A 155 -26.34 7.68 4.62
C ALA A 155 -26.72 7.09 6.01
N GLY A 156 -26.09 5.99 6.41
CA GLY A 156 -26.37 5.26 7.65
C GLY A 156 -27.57 4.31 7.58
N THR A 157 -28.07 4.03 6.36
CA THR A 157 -29.17 3.09 6.10
C THR A 157 -28.68 1.65 6.02
N VAL A 158 -27.43 1.44 5.60
CA VAL A 158 -26.76 0.13 5.57
C VAL A 158 -25.75 0.04 6.70
N LYS A 159 -25.83 -1.04 7.49
CA LYS A 159 -24.98 -1.25 8.67
C LYS A 159 -24.30 -2.62 8.70
N ASP A 160 -24.80 -3.56 7.90
CA ASP A 160 -24.28 -4.91 7.88
C ASP A 160 -22.92 -4.95 7.19
N VAL A 161 -21.98 -5.64 7.84
CA VAL A 161 -20.65 -5.89 7.30
C VAL A 161 -20.67 -7.21 6.53
N PRO A 162 -20.06 -7.28 5.33
CA PRO A 162 -19.92 -8.53 4.59
C PRO A 162 -19.27 -9.62 5.42
N LYS A 163 -19.71 -10.87 5.25
CA LYS A 163 -19.18 -12.01 6.00
C LYS A 163 -17.78 -12.42 5.56
N THR A 164 -17.45 -12.26 4.28
CA THR A 164 -16.17 -12.68 3.72
C THR A 164 -15.12 -11.57 3.85
N ILE A 165 -13.89 -11.96 4.17
CA ILE A 165 -12.80 -11.03 4.49
C ILE A 165 -12.38 -10.19 3.27
N ASP A 166 -12.40 -10.78 2.09
CA ASP A 166 -12.10 -10.08 0.84
C ASP A 166 -13.10 -8.94 0.56
N LEU A 167 -14.40 -9.18 0.76
CA LEU A 167 -15.43 -8.13 0.66
C LEU A 167 -15.27 -7.07 1.76
N GLN A 168 -14.83 -7.43 2.97
CA GLN A 168 -14.54 -6.46 4.03
C GLN A 168 -13.43 -5.49 3.60
N TYR A 169 -12.34 -5.99 3.00
CA TYR A 169 -11.29 -5.14 2.42
C TYR A 169 -11.79 -4.31 1.24
N GLY A 170 -12.63 -4.89 0.38
CA GLY A 170 -13.27 -4.18 -0.73
C GLY A 170 -14.13 -3.00 -0.26
N VAL A 171 -15.00 -3.23 0.75
CA VAL A 171 -15.82 -2.17 1.37
C VAL A 171 -14.94 -1.11 2.00
N ALA A 172 -13.91 -1.50 2.77
CA ALA A 172 -13.04 -0.54 3.41
C ALA A 172 -12.36 0.39 2.38
N ALA A 173 -11.80 -0.16 1.30
CA ALA A 173 -11.17 0.63 0.24
C ALA A 173 -12.17 1.55 -0.47
N ALA A 174 -13.38 1.05 -0.78
CA ALA A 174 -14.44 1.85 -1.39
C ALA A 174 -14.90 3.00 -0.47
N LEU A 175 -15.04 2.75 0.84
CA LEU A 175 -15.39 3.77 1.83
C LEU A 175 -14.31 4.85 1.94
N VAL A 176 -13.03 4.49 1.94
CA VAL A 176 -11.93 5.47 1.97
C VAL A 176 -12.00 6.41 0.76
N ARG A 177 -12.21 5.86 -0.44
CA ARG A 177 -12.35 6.67 -1.64
C ARG A 177 -13.57 7.59 -1.57
N ARG A 178 -14.73 7.05 -1.19
CA ARG A 178 -15.98 7.82 -1.09
C ARG A 178 -15.94 8.89 0.01
N ALA A 179 -15.23 8.62 1.10
CA ALA A 179 -15.02 9.58 2.19
C ALA A 179 -14.19 10.78 1.73
N ARG A 180 -13.20 10.57 0.85
CA ARG A 180 -12.41 11.67 0.26
C ARG A 180 -13.28 12.61 -0.57
N GLU A 181 -14.20 12.07 -1.36
CA GLU A 181 -15.16 12.85 -2.15
C GLU A 181 -16.18 13.58 -1.27
N SER A 182 -16.50 13.00 -0.10
CA SER A 182 -17.49 13.51 0.85
C SER A 182 -16.83 14.15 2.09
N ALA A 183 -15.59 14.60 1.99
CA ALA A 183 -14.79 15.08 3.13
C ALA A 183 -15.42 16.29 3.85
N ASN A 184 -16.27 17.05 3.14
CA ASN A 184 -17.02 18.19 3.67
C ASN A 184 -18.41 17.81 4.24
N GLN A 185 -18.73 16.52 4.34
CA GLN A 185 -20.00 16.00 4.85
C GLN A 185 -19.77 15.27 6.19
N PRO A 186 -19.84 15.98 7.34
CA PRO A 186 -19.58 15.39 8.65
C PRO A 186 -20.43 14.15 8.94
N LYS A 187 -21.69 14.15 8.48
CA LYS A 187 -22.62 13.03 8.68
C LYS A 187 -22.15 11.75 7.96
N ALA A 188 -21.56 11.88 6.77
CA ALA A 188 -20.99 10.75 6.04
C ALA A 188 -19.79 10.17 6.79
N LEU A 189 -18.85 11.03 7.21
CA LEU A 189 -17.67 10.61 7.99
C LEU A 189 -18.06 9.93 9.31
N ALA A 190 -19.05 10.50 10.02
CA ALA A 190 -19.62 9.92 11.24
C ALA A 190 -20.20 8.52 11.01
N ASN A 191 -20.93 8.32 9.92
CA ASN A 191 -21.52 7.02 9.60
C ASN A 191 -20.45 5.98 9.22
N ILE A 192 -19.39 6.38 8.51
CA ILE A 192 -18.26 5.50 8.21
C ILE A 192 -17.53 5.08 9.51
N LEU A 193 -17.33 5.99 10.46
CA LEU A 193 -16.74 5.66 11.77
C LEU A 193 -17.64 4.73 12.60
N LYS A 194 -18.97 4.89 12.52
CA LYS A 194 -19.92 3.93 13.10
C LYS A 194 -19.83 2.56 12.45
N TYR A 195 -19.72 2.52 11.12
CA TYR A 195 -19.55 1.28 10.36
C TYR A 195 -18.22 0.58 10.68
N ALA A 196 -17.13 1.34 10.87
CA ALA A 196 -15.82 0.80 11.25
C ALA A 196 -15.85 0.00 12.57
N ARG A 197 -16.76 0.33 13.50
CA ARG A 197 -16.98 -0.42 14.75
C ARG A 197 -17.72 -1.75 14.56
N GLN A 198 -18.39 -1.94 13.42
CA GLN A 198 -19.20 -3.14 13.14
C GLN A 198 -18.37 -4.27 12.53
N PHE A 199 -17.12 -4.03 12.13
CA PHE A 199 -16.28 -5.10 11.57
C PHE A 199 -16.08 -6.22 12.61
N PRO A 200 -16.22 -7.50 12.22
CA PRO A 200 -16.00 -8.63 13.13
C PRO A 200 -14.59 -8.65 13.72
N GLN A 201 -13.59 -8.31 12.90
CA GLN A 201 -12.18 -8.17 13.28
C GLN A 201 -11.87 -6.69 13.47
N ARG A 202 -11.33 -6.33 14.63
CA ARG A 202 -11.13 -4.91 14.99
C ARG A 202 -10.00 -4.27 14.21
N GLU A 203 -9.00 -5.06 13.83
CA GLU A 203 -7.88 -4.68 12.98
C GLU A 203 -8.37 -4.11 11.65
N MET A 204 -9.48 -4.63 11.12
CA MET A 204 -10.12 -4.11 9.91
C MET A 204 -10.68 -2.70 10.12
N GLY A 205 -11.33 -2.46 11.25
CA GLY A 205 -11.81 -1.13 11.64
C GLY A 205 -10.66 -0.13 11.84
N VAL A 206 -9.57 -0.56 12.48
CA VAL A 206 -8.35 0.25 12.66
C VAL A 206 -7.69 0.58 11.33
N MET A 207 -7.56 -0.41 10.44
CA MET A 207 -7.03 -0.23 9.10
C MET A 207 -7.87 0.79 8.31
N LEU A 208 -9.20 0.63 8.29
CA LEU A 208 -10.12 1.56 7.63
C LEU A 208 -9.94 2.99 8.16
N VAL A 209 -9.93 3.20 9.49
CA VAL A 209 -9.80 4.54 10.07
C VAL A 209 -8.41 5.14 9.83
N THR A 210 -7.37 4.32 9.80
CA THR A 210 -6.01 4.78 9.45
C THR A 210 -5.96 5.27 8.00
N ASP A 211 -6.55 4.53 7.06
CA ASP A 211 -6.59 4.91 5.65
C ASP A 211 -7.53 6.11 5.41
N LEU A 212 -8.64 6.22 6.15
CA LEU A 212 -9.49 7.41 6.16
C LEU A 212 -8.74 8.65 6.63
N HIS A 213 -7.94 8.54 7.68
CA HIS A 213 -7.12 9.65 8.16
C HIS A 213 -6.12 10.09 7.08
N ARG A 214 -5.46 9.14 6.41
CA ARG A 214 -4.53 9.43 5.29
C ARG A 214 -5.23 10.13 4.12
N ALA A 215 -6.47 9.72 3.79
CA ALA A 215 -7.20 10.24 2.64
C ALA A 215 -7.96 11.56 2.90
N VAL A 216 -8.52 11.74 4.10
CA VAL A 216 -9.41 12.86 4.46
C VAL A 216 -8.68 13.90 5.32
N GLY A 217 -7.82 13.47 6.24
CA GLY A 217 -7.09 14.34 7.16
C GLY A 217 -7.97 14.97 8.24
N LYS A 218 -7.77 16.27 8.49
CA LYS A 218 -8.36 17.02 9.61
C LYS A 218 -9.89 16.90 9.78
N PRO A 219 -10.72 16.88 8.72
CA PRO A 219 -12.17 16.76 8.86
C PRO A 219 -12.62 15.51 9.61
N LEU A 220 -11.85 14.42 9.55
CA LEU A 220 -12.16 13.17 10.26
C LEU A 220 -12.14 13.36 11.79
N PHE A 221 -11.26 14.22 12.31
CA PHE A 221 -11.17 14.50 13.75
C PHE A 221 -12.25 15.47 14.24
N ALA A 222 -12.95 16.15 13.33
CA ALA A 222 -13.96 17.14 13.68
C ALA A 222 -15.31 16.52 14.05
N VAL A 223 -15.52 15.23 13.76
CA VAL A 223 -16.77 14.52 14.10
C VAL A 223 -16.66 13.83 15.47
N PRO A 224 -17.67 13.95 16.35
CA PRO A 224 -17.66 13.33 17.68
C PRO A 224 -17.45 11.81 17.66
N GLU A 225 -17.96 11.14 16.62
CA GLU A 225 -17.83 9.70 16.43
C GLU A 225 -16.37 9.23 16.35
N PHE A 226 -15.42 10.12 16.02
CA PHE A 226 -14.00 9.77 16.03
C PHE A 226 -13.54 9.45 17.45
N VAL A 227 -13.97 10.26 18.43
CA VAL A 227 -13.63 10.04 19.85
C VAL A 227 -14.31 8.78 20.36
N GLU A 228 -15.57 8.54 20.00
CA GLU A 228 -16.26 7.28 20.36
C GLU A 228 -15.54 6.05 19.81
N TRP A 229 -15.11 6.11 18.55
CA TRP A 229 -14.34 5.05 17.91
C TRP A 229 -12.98 4.87 18.61
N ALA A 230 -12.24 5.95 18.85
CA ALA A 230 -10.93 5.89 19.50
C ALA A 230 -11.00 5.31 20.92
N ASN A 231 -12.00 5.71 21.70
CA ASN A 231 -12.23 5.16 23.04
C ASN A 231 -12.52 3.66 22.99
N SER A 232 -13.32 3.21 22.01
CA SER A 232 -13.57 1.79 21.84
C SER A 232 -12.28 1.01 21.59
N VAL A 233 -11.33 1.55 20.80
CA VAL A 233 -10.04 0.88 20.58
C VAL A 233 -9.14 0.95 21.82
N ALA A 234 -9.12 2.08 22.54
CA ALA A 234 -8.24 2.31 23.68
C ALA A 234 -8.61 1.49 24.93
N GLU A 235 -9.91 1.37 25.25
CA GLU A 235 -10.37 0.52 26.36
C GLU A 235 -9.87 -0.92 26.21
N LEU A 236 -9.76 -1.39 24.97
CA LEU A 236 -9.39 -2.77 24.66
C LEU A 236 -7.89 -3.02 24.74
N MET A 237 -7.05 -2.06 24.31
CA MET A 237 -5.60 -2.10 24.56
C MET A 237 -5.29 -2.22 26.07
N LEU A 238 -6.10 -1.59 26.92
CA LEU A 238 -5.96 -1.69 28.37
C LEU A 238 -6.44 -3.02 28.95
N TYR A 239 -7.38 -3.71 28.29
CA TYR A 239 -7.84 -5.05 28.68
C TYR A 239 -6.84 -6.15 28.29
N ASP A 240 -6.25 -6.08 27.09
CA ASP A 240 -5.23 -7.04 26.61
C ASP A 240 -3.91 -6.92 27.40
N PHE A 241 -3.67 -5.79 28.07
CA PHE A 241 -2.53 -5.57 28.95
C PHE A 241 -2.73 -6.01 30.41
N LYS A 242 -3.89 -6.60 30.78
CA LYS A 242 -4.02 -7.17 32.13
C LYS A 242 -3.05 -8.35 32.26
N PRO A 243 -2.01 -8.27 33.12
CA PRO A 243 -1.18 -9.43 33.38
C PRO A 243 -2.10 -10.53 33.92
N THR A 244 -2.10 -11.68 33.27
CA THR A 244 -2.66 -12.90 33.86
C THR A 244 -1.98 -13.06 35.21
N ALA A 245 -2.73 -12.85 36.28
CA ALA A 245 -2.25 -13.11 37.63
C ALA A 245 -1.86 -14.59 37.66
N THR A 246 -0.56 -14.86 37.67
CA THR A 246 -0.02 -16.20 37.91
C THR A 246 -0.45 -16.61 39.31
N ALA A 247 -1.33 -17.60 39.38
CA ALA A 247 -1.63 -18.37 40.58
C ALA A 247 -0.52 -19.41 40.83
#